data_AF-E3MVA6-F1
#
_entry.id   AF-E3MVA6-F1
#
_cell.length_a   1.000
_cell.length_b   1.000
_cell.length_c   1.000
_cell.angle_alpha   90.00
_cell.angle_beta   90.00
_cell.angle_gamma   90.00
#
_symmetry.space_group_name_H-M   'P 1'
#
loop_
_entity.id
_entity.type
_entity.pdbx_description
1 polymer ?
#
loop_
_entity_poly.entity_id
_entity_poly.type
_entity_poly.pdbx_seq_one_letter_code
_entity_poly.pdbx_strand_id
1 'polypeptide(L)'
;MRISRSNLQKALIYFHNLQKWPKELAEEMKTCCYVKKDFITEVEEKSLLTEVEPHMKRLRYEKSHWDDAIHLYREREQRKWRDENLEVISRIRSESFGVNTEHLTYVHILDLHKDGVIKPHIDSIRYCGDVITGVSLLSDAIMRLRHKDRKEELIVDLLMPRRSLYRLGGPGRYEFTHEVLGESESCWEGEKVPRNRRISIICRDLPKVTNRAKEEEIQLKPIPEEN
;
A
#
# COMPACT_ATOMS: atom_id res chain seq x y z
N MET A 1 19.49 6.26 -25.13
CA MET A 1 20.54 5.58 -24.35
C MET A 1 19.94 4.32 -23.75
N ARG A 2 20.22 3.16 -24.34
CA ARG A 2 19.61 1.88 -23.96
C ARG A 2 20.25 1.41 -22.65
N ILE A 3 19.44 1.36 -21.58
CA ILE A 3 19.86 0.75 -20.32
C ILE A 3 20.21 -0.72 -20.63
N SER A 4 21.46 -1.07 -20.39
CA SER A 4 22.02 -2.40 -20.63
C SER A 4 21.18 -3.47 -19.94
N ARG A 5 20.77 -4.49 -20.69
CA ARG A 5 20.14 -5.73 -20.20
C ARG A 5 21.17 -6.63 -19.50
N SER A 6 21.85 -6.11 -18.48
CA SER A 6 22.72 -6.90 -17.63
C SER A 6 22.44 -6.52 -16.19
N ASN A 7 21.55 -7.25 -15.54
CA ASN A 7 21.62 -7.57 -14.12
C ASN A 7 20.61 -8.68 -13.86
N LEU A 8 21.07 -9.73 -13.18
CA LEU A 8 20.22 -10.71 -12.52
C LEU A 8 19.06 -9.99 -11.83
N GLN A 9 17.87 -10.59 -11.79
CA GLN A 9 16.73 -10.03 -11.06
C GLN A 9 17.19 -9.54 -9.69
N LYS A 10 17.30 -8.22 -9.52
CA LYS A 10 17.61 -7.63 -8.22
C LYS A 10 16.49 -8.06 -7.27
N ALA A 11 16.86 -8.55 -6.09
CA ALA A 11 15.88 -8.83 -5.06
C ALA A 11 15.04 -7.57 -4.81
N LEU A 12 13.72 -7.71 -4.75
CA LEU A 12 12.80 -6.58 -4.56
C LEU A 12 12.58 -6.24 -3.08
N ILE A 13 13.31 -6.91 -2.19
CA ILE A 13 13.23 -6.78 -0.75
C ILE A 13 14.65 -6.62 -0.24
N TYR A 14 14.89 -5.57 0.54
CA TYR A 14 16.19 -5.26 1.09
C TYR A 14 16.08 -5.03 2.60
N PHE A 15 16.71 -5.91 3.38
CA PHE A 15 16.78 -5.78 4.84
C PHE A 15 18.00 -4.94 5.21
N HIS A 16 17.75 -3.80 5.86
CA HIS A 16 18.81 -3.00 6.46
C HIS A 16 19.21 -3.60 7.79
N ASN A 17 20.49 -3.44 8.15
CA ASN A 17 21.03 -3.87 9.43
C ASN A 17 20.68 -5.34 9.76
N LEU A 18 20.70 -6.24 8.77
CA LEU A 18 20.22 -7.62 8.90
C LEU A 18 20.81 -8.36 10.11
N GLN A 19 22.04 -8.04 10.52
CA GLN A 19 22.68 -8.56 11.74
C GLN A 19 21.95 -8.23 13.05
N LYS A 20 21.13 -7.18 13.09
CA LYS A 20 20.32 -6.77 14.24
C LYS A 20 18.95 -7.45 14.30
N TRP A 21 18.55 -8.14 13.23
CA TRP A 21 17.24 -8.78 13.13
C TRP A 21 17.21 -10.10 13.89
N PRO A 22 16.17 -10.36 14.70
CA PRO A 22 15.84 -11.72 15.13
C PRO A 22 15.61 -12.59 13.89
N LYS A 23 16.26 -13.76 13.82
CA LYS A 23 16.23 -14.63 12.62
C LYS A 23 14.80 -15.03 12.24
N GLU A 24 14.01 -15.44 13.22
CA GLU A 24 12.62 -15.87 13.02
C GLU A 24 11.76 -14.74 12.45
N LEU A 25 11.87 -13.53 13.00
CA LEU A 25 11.16 -12.36 12.50
C LEU A 25 11.59 -11.99 11.07
N ALA A 26 12.88 -12.08 10.75
CA ALA A 26 13.36 -11.81 9.38
C ALA A 26 12.81 -12.82 8.37
N GLU A 27 12.78 -14.11 8.71
CA GLU A 27 12.18 -15.14 7.86
C GLU A 27 10.67 -14.95 7.73
N GLU A 28 9.97 -14.65 8.83
CA GLU A 28 8.53 -14.33 8.78
C GLU A 28 8.26 -13.12 7.87
N MET A 29 9.04 -12.04 7.99
CA MET A 29 8.92 -10.86 7.12
C MET A 29 9.11 -11.19 5.63
N LYS A 30 10.04 -12.08 5.27
CA LYS A 30 10.24 -12.52 3.88
C LYS A 30 9.02 -13.27 3.33
N THR A 31 8.27 -13.97 4.18
CA THR A 31 7.06 -14.70 3.76
C THR A 31 5.83 -13.80 3.71
N CYS A 32 5.68 -12.89 4.66
CA CYS A 32 4.47 -12.09 4.82
C CYS A 32 4.53 -10.75 4.07
N CYS A 33 5.72 -10.24 3.74
CA CYS A 33 5.91 -9.01 2.97
C CYS A 33 6.72 -9.29 1.72
N TYR A 34 6.13 -9.04 0.55
CA TYR A 34 6.81 -9.31 -0.72
C TYR A 34 6.32 -8.42 -1.86
N VAL A 35 7.10 -8.43 -2.95
CA VAL A 35 6.74 -7.80 -4.22
C VAL A 35 6.82 -8.82 -5.35
N LYS A 36 5.77 -8.92 -6.16
CA LYS A 36 5.76 -9.68 -7.43
C LYS A 36 5.89 -8.73 -8.59
N LYS A 37 7.01 -8.81 -9.31
CA LYS A 37 7.26 -8.03 -10.53
C LYS A 37 6.31 -8.45 -11.64
N ASP A 38 5.98 -7.51 -12.53
CA ASP A 38 5.25 -7.79 -13.77
C ASP A 38 3.92 -8.55 -13.52
N PHE A 39 3.27 -8.28 -12.38
CA PHE A 39 2.03 -8.95 -11.96
C PHE A 39 0.84 -8.61 -12.87
N ILE A 40 0.83 -7.38 -13.40
CA ILE A 40 -0.07 -6.99 -14.47
C ILE A 40 0.72 -6.74 -15.76
N THR A 41 0.07 -6.99 -16.89
CA THR A 41 0.59 -6.69 -18.22
C THR A 41 0.43 -5.20 -18.53
N GLU A 42 1.09 -4.74 -19.60
CA GLU A 42 0.91 -3.36 -20.10
C GLU A 42 -0.52 -3.10 -20.58
N VAL A 43 -1.19 -4.12 -21.11
CA VAL A 43 -2.59 -4.05 -21.55
C VAL A 43 -3.52 -3.86 -20.35
N GLU A 44 -3.33 -4.63 -19.29
CA GLU A 44 -4.10 -4.51 -18.05
C GLU A 44 -3.86 -3.17 -17.35
N GLU A 45 -2.60 -2.72 -17.27
CA GLU A 45 -2.30 -1.39 -16.74
C GLU A 45 -3.01 -0.29 -17.54
N LYS A 46 -2.99 -0.37 -18.87
CA LYS A 46 -3.69 0.59 -19.74
C LYS A 46 -5.20 0.54 -19.53
N SER A 47 -5.80 -0.64 -19.36
CA SER A 47 -7.24 -0.74 -19.10
C SER A 47 -7.61 -0.14 -17.74
N LEU A 48 -6.85 -0.46 -16.68
CA LEU A 48 -7.05 0.12 -15.36
C LEU A 48 -6.97 1.65 -15.42
N LEU A 49 -5.93 2.20 -16.05
CA LEU A 49 -5.74 3.64 -16.22
C LEU A 49 -6.89 4.28 -17.02
N THR A 50 -7.36 3.63 -18.09
CA THR A 50 -8.49 4.13 -18.88
C THR A 50 -9.75 4.28 -18.03
N GLU A 51 -9.93 3.40 -17.05
CA GLU A 51 -11.07 3.46 -16.13
C GLU A 51 -10.89 4.49 -15.01
N VAL A 52 -9.72 4.54 -14.37
CA VAL A 52 -9.53 5.38 -13.17
C VAL A 52 -9.22 6.85 -13.52
N GLU A 53 -8.47 7.11 -14.58
CA GLU A 53 -7.92 8.42 -14.92
C GLU A 53 -8.98 9.52 -15.10
N PRO A 54 -10.14 9.29 -15.77
CA PRO A 54 -11.17 10.31 -15.93
C PRO A 54 -11.74 10.81 -14.59
N HIS A 55 -11.78 9.94 -13.58
CA HIS A 55 -12.25 10.28 -12.23
C HIS A 55 -11.15 10.99 -11.44
N MET A 56 -9.92 10.46 -11.45
CA MET A 56 -8.80 11.05 -10.71
C MET A 56 -8.52 12.48 -11.17
N LYS A 57 -8.56 12.75 -12.48
CA LYS A 57 -8.31 14.09 -13.04
C LYS A 57 -9.27 15.18 -12.54
N ARG A 58 -10.46 14.81 -12.05
CA ARG A 58 -11.44 15.76 -11.49
C ARG A 58 -11.13 16.14 -10.04
N LEU A 59 -10.29 15.36 -9.35
CA LEU A 59 -9.88 15.60 -7.98
C LEU A 59 -8.63 16.49 -7.97
N ARG A 60 -8.58 17.40 -6.99
CA ARG A 60 -7.40 18.23 -6.72
C ARG A 60 -6.43 17.44 -5.84
N TYR A 61 -5.13 17.71 -5.99
CA TYR A 61 -4.15 17.22 -5.04
C TYR A 61 -4.34 17.91 -3.68
N GLU A 62 -4.46 17.11 -2.64
CA GLU A 62 -4.55 17.52 -1.25
C GLU A 62 -3.14 17.63 -0.66
N LYS A 63 -2.92 18.66 0.16
CA LYS A 63 -1.61 18.91 0.78
C LYS A 63 -1.37 18.05 2.01
N SER A 64 -2.42 17.65 2.72
CA SER A 64 -2.36 16.81 3.92
C SER A 64 -3.75 16.25 4.22
N HIS A 65 -3.79 15.00 4.71
CA HIS A 65 -4.98 14.38 5.30
C HIS A 65 -5.14 14.78 6.78
N TRP A 66 -6.27 14.46 7.43
CA TRP A 66 -6.51 14.82 8.84
C TRP A 66 -5.55 14.11 9.82
N ASP A 67 -5.02 12.96 9.44
CA ASP A 67 -4.01 12.19 10.19
C ASP A 67 -2.57 12.49 9.73
N ASP A 68 -2.39 13.42 8.79
CA ASP A 68 -1.11 13.86 8.21
C ASP A 68 -0.28 12.73 7.58
N ALA A 69 -0.88 11.56 7.27
CA ALA A 69 -0.12 10.40 6.77
C ALA A 69 0.30 10.53 5.30
N ILE A 70 -0.43 11.30 4.49
CA ILE A 70 -0.18 11.41 3.04
C ILE A 70 -0.12 12.88 2.61
N HIS A 71 0.87 13.20 1.76
CA HIS A 71 1.10 14.53 1.20
C HIS A 71 1.09 14.53 -0.33
N LEU A 72 0.49 15.58 -0.91
CA LEU A 72 0.37 15.80 -2.35
C LEU A 72 -0.18 14.57 -3.07
N TYR A 73 -1.39 14.21 -2.67
CA TYR A 73 -2.10 13.05 -3.18
C TYR A 73 -3.54 13.40 -3.53
N ARG A 74 -4.21 12.52 -4.24
CA ARG A 74 -5.66 12.52 -4.38
C ARG A 74 -6.13 11.09 -4.36
N GLU A 75 -7.26 10.83 -3.73
CA GLU A 75 -7.73 9.46 -3.53
C GLU A 75 -9.23 9.33 -3.75
N ARG A 76 -9.65 8.10 -4.00
CA ARG A 76 -11.05 7.73 -4.00
C ARG A 76 -11.21 6.24 -3.79
N GLU A 77 -12.44 5.87 -3.50
CA GLU A 77 -12.86 4.50 -3.45
C GLU A 77 -13.71 4.13 -4.66
N GLN A 78 -13.55 2.89 -5.16
CA GLN A 78 -14.32 2.36 -6.27
C GLN A 78 -14.81 0.94 -5.99
N ARG A 79 -16.13 0.76 -6.11
CA ARG A 79 -16.79 -0.55 -5.99
C ARG A 79 -17.01 -1.25 -7.32
N LYS A 80 -17.52 -0.52 -8.32
CA LYS A 80 -17.86 -1.08 -9.63
C LYS A 80 -16.67 -0.96 -10.55
N TRP A 81 -16.31 -2.07 -11.21
CA TRP A 81 -15.23 -2.15 -12.18
C TRP A 81 -15.77 -2.73 -13.50
N ARG A 82 -15.14 -2.39 -14.63
CA ARG A 82 -15.38 -3.13 -15.88
C ARG A 82 -14.91 -4.58 -15.74
N ASP A 83 -15.55 -5.51 -16.45
CA ASP A 83 -15.30 -6.95 -16.30
C ASP A 83 -13.81 -7.30 -16.44
N GLU A 84 -13.14 -6.77 -17.47
CA GLU A 84 -11.70 -6.93 -17.70
C GLU A 84 -10.82 -6.44 -16.53
N ASN A 85 -11.21 -5.38 -15.83
CA ASN A 85 -10.48 -4.87 -14.67
C ASN A 85 -10.89 -5.61 -13.39
N LEU A 86 -12.13 -6.08 -13.29
CA LEU A 86 -12.59 -6.91 -12.20
C LEU A 86 -11.82 -8.24 -12.14
N GLU A 87 -11.46 -8.81 -13.30
CA GLU A 87 -10.55 -9.97 -13.38
C GLU A 87 -9.19 -9.67 -12.74
N VAL A 88 -8.62 -8.50 -13.03
CA VAL A 88 -7.35 -8.06 -12.40
C VAL A 88 -7.51 -7.88 -10.90
N ILE A 89 -8.56 -7.19 -10.44
CA ILE A 89 -8.85 -7.04 -9.00
C ILE A 89 -9.02 -8.40 -8.32
N SER A 90 -9.71 -9.33 -8.97
CA SER A 90 -9.89 -10.70 -8.47
C SER A 90 -8.57 -11.44 -8.35
N ARG A 91 -7.67 -11.27 -9.33
CA ARG A 91 -6.33 -11.85 -9.31
C ARG A 91 -5.44 -11.25 -8.21
N ILE A 92 -5.50 -9.94 -7.98
CA ILE A 92 -4.84 -9.27 -6.84
C ILE A 92 -5.28 -9.93 -5.53
N ARG A 93 -6.60 -10.18 -5.40
CA ARG A 93 -7.17 -10.79 -4.19
C ARG A 93 -6.73 -12.24 -4.01
N SER A 94 -6.90 -13.07 -5.03
CA SER A 94 -6.54 -14.50 -4.97
C SER A 94 -5.05 -14.73 -4.70
N GLU A 95 -4.20 -13.79 -5.14
CA GLU A 95 -2.76 -13.84 -4.89
C GLU A 95 -2.41 -13.54 -3.42
N SER A 96 -3.11 -12.58 -2.80
CA SER A 96 -2.63 -11.98 -1.55
C SER A 96 -3.35 -12.48 -0.29
N PHE A 97 -4.61 -12.89 -0.44
CA PHE A 97 -5.48 -13.26 0.67
C PHE A 97 -5.81 -14.75 0.67
N GLY A 98 -6.19 -15.29 1.83
CA GLY A 98 -6.65 -16.67 1.94
C GLY A 98 -8.02 -16.87 1.27
N VAL A 99 -8.31 -18.12 0.86
CA VAL A 99 -9.49 -18.50 0.05
C VAL A 99 -10.83 -18.00 0.59
N ASN A 100 -10.98 -17.86 1.92
CA ASN A 100 -12.22 -17.45 2.58
C ASN A 100 -12.13 -16.05 3.22
N THR A 101 -11.19 -15.22 2.78
CA THR A 101 -11.00 -13.88 3.36
C THR A 101 -12.09 -12.95 2.86
N GLU A 102 -12.83 -12.32 3.79
CA GLU A 102 -13.76 -11.26 3.41
C GLU A 102 -13.00 -9.99 3.05
N HIS A 103 -13.42 -9.31 1.99
CA HIS A 103 -12.75 -8.10 1.51
C HIS A 103 -13.58 -6.85 1.72
N LEU A 104 -12.91 -5.70 1.89
CA LEU A 104 -13.58 -4.43 1.68
C LEU A 104 -14.15 -4.40 0.26
N THR A 105 -15.43 -4.04 0.19
CA THR A 105 -16.15 -3.97 -1.10
C THR A 105 -15.60 -2.85 -1.98
N TYR A 106 -15.15 -1.76 -1.35
CA TYR A 106 -14.52 -0.64 -2.02
C TYR A 106 -13.01 -0.88 -2.16
N VAL A 107 -12.50 -0.70 -3.38
CA VAL A 107 -11.07 -0.73 -3.69
C VAL A 107 -10.54 0.69 -3.63
N HIS A 108 -9.46 0.89 -2.90
CA HIS A 108 -8.85 2.20 -2.71
C HIS A 108 -7.94 2.53 -3.90
N ILE A 109 -8.12 3.70 -4.51
CA ILE A 109 -7.29 4.23 -5.59
C ILE A 109 -6.58 5.47 -5.05
N LEU A 110 -5.27 5.40 -4.94
CA LEU A 110 -4.42 6.49 -4.48
C LEU A 110 -3.54 6.98 -5.63
N ASP A 111 -3.62 8.26 -5.97
CA ASP A 111 -2.79 8.93 -6.97
C ASP A 111 -1.87 9.92 -6.26
N LEU A 112 -0.57 9.61 -6.28
CA LEU A 112 0.48 10.34 -5.62
C LEU A 112 1.23 11.20 -6.64
N HIS A 113 1.39 12.49 -6.33
CA HIS A 113 2.21 13.39 -7.14
C HIS A 113 3.68 12.95 -7.14
N LYS A 114 4.48 13.42 -8.10
CA LYS A 114 5.93 13.13 -8.15
C LYS A 114 6.65 13.57 -6.87
N ASP A 115 6.19 14.66 -6.27
CA ASP A 115 6.71 15.22 -5.01
C ASP A 115 5.92 14.75 -3.79
N GLY A 116 4.92 13.88 -3.99
CA GLY A 116 4.09 13.33 -2.93
C GLY A 116 4.78 12.22 -2.16
N VAL A 117 4.46 12.12 -0.88
CA VAL A 117 5.02 11.13 0.04
C VAL A 117 3.91 10.53 0.89
N ILE A 118 4.13 9.30 1.33
CA ILE A 118 3.34 8.67 2.39
C ILE A 118 4.27 8.56 3.57
N LYS A 119 3.97 9.24 4.68
CA LYS A 119 4.76 9.22 5.92
C LYS A 119 4.62 7.86 6.63
N PRO A 120 5.56 7.51 7.55
CA PRO A 120 5.47 6.28 8.34
C PRO A 120 4.16 6.18 9.13
N HIS A 121 3.35 5.17 8.83
CA HIS A 121 2.10 4.92 9.54
C HIS A 121 1.74 3.43 9.57
N ILE A 122 0.81 3.05 10.45
CA ILE A 122 0.21 1.72 10.51
C ILE A 122 -1.28 1.87 10.23
N ASP A 123 -1.80 1.17 9.21
CA ASP A 123 -3.22 1.23 8.87
C ASP A 123 -4.09 0.82 10.07
N SER A 124 -5.17 1.57 10.31
CA SER A 124 -6.06 1.31 11.44
C SER A 124 -6.65 -0.10 11.39
N ILE A 125 -6.52 -0.84 12.50
CA ILE A 125 -7.12 -2.17 12.68
C ILE A 125 -8.65 -2.15 12.69
N ARG A 126 -9.25 -0.95 12.81
CA ARG A 126 -10.71 -0.75 12.73
C ARG A 126 -11.22 -0.80 11.30
N TYR A 127 -10.36 -0.50 10.32
CA TYR A 127 -10.75 -0.38 8.91
C TYR A 127 -10.06 -1.38 7.99
N CYS A 128 -8.94 -1.97 8.41
CA CYS A 128 -8.17 -2.93 7.63
C CYS A 128 -7.85 -4.20 8.44
N GLY A 129 -8.06 -5.37 7.83
CA GLY A 129 -7.73 -6.68 8.38
C GLY A 129 -6.24 -7.01 8.36
N ASP A 130 -5.92 -8.28 8.14
CA ASP A 130 -4.57 -8.85 8.25
C ASP A 130 -3.66 -8.57 7.04
N VAL A 131 -4.22 -8.17 5.88
CA VAL A 131 -3.44 -8.03 4.64
C VAL A 131 -3.77 -6.72 3.91
N ILE A 132 -2.72 -6.02 3.51
CA ILE A 132 -2.77 -4.89 2.58
C ILE A 132 -2.03 -5.31 1.33
N THR A 133 -2.68 -5.19 0.18
CA THR A 133 -2.04 -5.50 -1.11
C THR A 133 -2.39 -4.44 -2.13
N GLY A 134 -1.48 -4.16 -3.05
CA GLY A 134 -1.77 -3.21 -4.12
C GLY A 134 -0.89 -3.37 -5.34
N VAL A 135 -1.40 -2.94 -6.48
CA VAL A 135 -0.63 -2.85 -7.72
C VAL A 135 -0.13 -1.42 -7.93
N SER A 136 1.12 -1.29 -8.38
CA SER A 136 1.75 -0.01 -8.69
C SER A 136 1.60 0.31 -10.18
N LEU A 137 1.06 1.46 -10.53
CA LEU A 137 0.90 1.93 -11.91
C LEU A 137 1.74 3.19 -12.16
N LEU A 138 2.03 3.46 -13.43
CA LEU A 138 2.76 4.63 -13.96
C LEU A 138 4.25 4.69 -13.64
N SER A 139 4.65 4.55 -12.37
CA SER A 139 6.06 4.70 -11.97
C SER A 139 6.44 3.81 -10.80
N ASP A 140 7.75 3.55 -10.72
CA ASP A 140 8.38 2.84 -9.62
C ASP A 140 8.32 3.68 -8.34
N ALA A 141 8.41 3.01 -7.19
CA ALA A 141 8.63 3.64 -5.89
C ALA A 141 9.30 2.66 -4.92
N ILE A 142 9.77 3.18 -3.79
CA ILE A 142 10.27 2.37 -2.68
C ILE A 142 9.29 2.55 -1.51
N MET A 143 8.80 1.44 -0.99
CA MET A 143 8.09 1.40 0.28
C MET A 143 9.08 0.98 1.36
N ARG A 144 9.17 1.75 2.44
CA ARG A 144 10.01 1.41 3.59
C ARG A 144 9.13 0.98 4.75
N LEU A 145 9.52 -0.11 5.40
CA LEU A 145 8.89 -0.61 6.62
C LEU A 145 9.84 -0.41 7.80
N ARG A 146 9.36 0.17 8.90
CA ARG A 146 10.15 0.35 10.14
C ARG A 146 9.39 -0.20 11.35
N HIS A 147 10.04 -1.03 12.15
CA HIS A 147 9.44 -1.59 13.37
C HIS A 147 9.07 -0.45 14.33
N LYS A 148 7.85 -0.49 14.89
CA LYS A 148 7.29 0.59 15.72
C LYS A 148 8.17 0.94 16.92
N ASP A 149 8.82 -0.05 17.54
CA ASP A 149 9.68 0.12 18.72
C ASP A 149 11.19 0.15 18.42
N ARG A 150 11.63 -0.35 17.24
CA ARG A 150 13.06 -0.54 16.89
C ARG A 150 13.36 0.12 15.54
N LYS A 151 12.91 1.37 15.39
CA LYS A 151 12.77 2.12 14.12
C LYS A 151 14.07 2.27 13.31
N GLU A 152 15.21 2.34 14.00
CA GLU A 152 16.53 2.51 13.38
C GLU A 152 17.26 1.18 13.15
N GLU A 153 16.73 0.08 13.67
CA GLU A 153 17.38 -1.23 13.63
C GLU A 153 16.69 -2.18 12.67
N LEU A 154 15.37 -2.23 12.74
CA LEU A 154 14.56 -3.17 11.98
C LEU A 154 13.86 -2.40 10.85
N ILE A 155 14.57 -2.29 9.73
CA ILE A 155 14.10 -1.57 8.53
C ILE A 155 14.19 -2.52 7.34
N VAL A 156 13.12 -2.60 6.56
CA VAL A 156 13.10 -3.33 5.29
C VAL A 156 12.51 -2.44 4.20
N ASP A 157 13.19 -2.35 3.07
CA ASP A 157 12.70 -1.64 1.90
C ASP A 157 12.13 -2.65 0.88
N LEU A 158 11.03 -2.29 0.26
CA LEU A 158 10.38 -2.98 -0.84
C LEU A 158 10.47 -2.10 -2.09
N LEU A 159 11.20 -2.57 -3.10
CA LEU A 159 11.16 -1.93 -4.42
C LEU A 159 9.84 -2.32 -5.08
N MET A 160 9.03 -1.33 -5.44
CA MET A 160 7.74 -1.51 -6.10
C MET A 160 7.82 -0.99 -7.54
N PRO A 161 8.31 -1.77 -8.50
CA PRO A 161 8.30 -1.39 -9.89
C PRO A 161 6.88 -1.13 -10.41
N ARG A 162 6.76 -0.30 -11.43
CA ARG A 162 5.55 -0.20 -12.25
C ARG A 162 5.08 -1.60 -12.67
N ARG A 163 3.78 -1.84 -12.59
CA ARG A 163 3.07 -3.12 -12.81
C ARG A 163 3.34 -4.21 -11.77
N SER A 164 4.04 -3.92 -10.67
CA SER A 164 4.23 -4.90 -9.59
C SER A 164 3.04 -4.93 -8.63
N LEU A 165 2.83 -6.10 -8.01
CA LEU A 165 2.00 -6.25 -6.82
C LEU A 165 2.89 -6.23 -5.59
N TYR A 166 2.53 -5.47 -4.55
CA TYR A 166 3.11 -5.58 -3.22
C TYR A 166 2.10 -6.16 -2.25
N ARG A 167 2.56 -6.91 -1.25
CA ARG A 167 1.76 -7.43 -0.14
C ARG A 167 2.43 -7.10 1.17
N LEU A 168 1.65 -6.64 2.14
CA LEU A 168 2.00 -6.52 3.55
C LEU A 168 1.06 -7.41 4.35
N GLY A 169 1.60 -8.21 5.26
CA GLY A 169 0.83 -9.04 6.18
C GLY A 169 1.64 -9.38 7.42
N GLY A 170 1.05 -10.14 8.34
CA GLY A 170 1.73 -10.59 9.56
C GLY A 170 2.33 -9.41 10.34
N PRO A 171 3.56 -9.55 10.89
CA PRO A 171 4.25 -8.47 11.59
C PRO A 171 4.40 -7.21 10.73
N GLY A 172 4.61 -7.34 9.42
CA GLY A 172 4.77 -6.19 8.54
C GLY A 172 3.53 -5.30 8.42
N ARG A 173 2.34 -5.82 8.72
CA ARG A 173 1.09 -5.05 8.77
C ARG A 173 0.83 -4.43 10.13
N TYR A 174 1.25 -5.08 11.22
CA TYR A 174 0.84 -4.73 12.59
C TYR A 174 1.94 -4.07 13.43
N GLU A 175 3.18 -4.46 13.19
CA GLU A 175 4.35 -4.09 14.01
C GLU A 175 5.29 -3.14 13.28
N PHE A 176 5.10 -2.97 11.97
CA PHE A 176 5.90 -2.08 11.14
C PHE A 176 5.04 -0.94 10.59
N THR A 177 5.53 0.28 10.78
CA THR A 177 5.08 1.42 9.97
C THR A 177 5.45 1.18 8.52
N HIS A 178 4.67 1.71 7.59
CA HIS A 178 5.00 1.74 6.17
C HIS A 178 4.95 3.17 5.63
N GLU A 179 5.86 3.48 4.72
CA GLU A 179 6.01 4.80 4.09
C GLU A 179 6.39 4.63 2.61
N VAL A 180 6.05 5.61 1.77
CA VAL A 180 6.52 5.69 0.38
C VAL A 180 7.48 6.86 0.27
N LEU A 181 8.75 6.53 0.05
CA LEU A 181 9.88 7.46 0.16
C LEU A 181 9.83 8.57 -0.88
N GLY A 182 10.11 9.81 -0.46
CA GLY A 182 10.25 10.97 -1.35
C GLY A 182 11.51 10.95 -2.21
N GLU A 183 11.60 11.89 -3.14
CA GLU A 183 12.71 11.99 -4.13
C GLU A 183 14.11 12.06 -3.48
N SER A 184 14.23 12.63 -2.28
CA SER A 184 15.49 12.73 -1.54
C SER A 184 15.98 11.40 -0.96
N GLU A 185 15.06 10.48 -0.66
CA GLU A 185 15.35 9.21 0.02
C GLU A 185 15.17 8.00 -0.91
N SER A 186 14.62 8.19 -2.11
CA SER A 186 14.33 7.12 -3.06
C SER A 186 15.60 6.59 -3.72
N CYS A 187 16.28 5.69 -3.01
CA CYS A 187 17.53 5.07 -3.43
C CYS A 187 17.48 3.55 -3.17
N TRP A 188 17.83 2.75 -4.17
CA TRP A 188 17.87 1.29 -4.11
C TRP A 188 19.30 0.80 -4.40
N GLU A 189 19.95 0.21 -3.39
CA GLU A 189 21.34 -0.26 -3.50
C GLU A 189 22.34 0.81 -3.99
N GLY A 190 22.17 2.06 -3.55
CA GLY A 190 23.01 3.19 -3.96
C GLY A 190 22.58 3.87 -5.26
N GLU A 191 21.65 3.28 -6.00
CA GLU A 191 21.12 3.84 -7.24
C GLU A 191 19.81 4.61 -7.00
N LYS A 192 19.71 5.82 -7.55
CA LYS A 192 18.49 6.63 -7.40
C LYS A 192 17.32 5.98 -8.13
N VAL A 193 16.17 5.89 -7.46
CA VAL A 193 14.88 5.50 -8.06
C VAL A 193 14.06 6.78 -8.27
N PRO A 194 13.93 7.29 -9.50
CA PRO A 194 13.26 8.57 -9.73
C PRO A 194 11.78 8.52 -9.34
N ARG A 195 11.33 9.48 -8.54
CA ARG A 195 9.91 9.63 -8.23
C ARG A 195 9.19 10.34 -9.37
N ASN A 196 8.09 9.75 -9.79
CA ASN A 196 7.13 10.33 -10.73
C ASN A 196 5.72 10.16 -10.17
N ARG A 197 4.72 10.66 -10.91
CA ARG A 197 3.32 10.42 -10.58
C ARG A 197 3.07 8.90 -10.54
N ARG A 198 2.52 8.42 -9.43
CA ARG A 198 2.25 7.01 -9.17
C ARG A 198 0.79 6.82 -8.80
N ILE A 199 0.13 5.84 -9.39
CA ILE A 199 -1.19 5.40 -8.93
C ILE A 199 -1.03 4.03 -8.29
N SER A 200 -1.69 3.80 -7.16
CA SER A 200 -1.86 2.47 -6.58
C SER A 200 -3.33 2.10 -6.46
N ILE A 201 -3.63 0.85 -6.82
CA ILE A 201 -4.94 0.23 -6.61
C ILE A 201 -4.78 -0.78 -5.49
N ILE A 202 -5.43 -0.50 -4.36
CA ILE A 202 -5.15 -1.12 -3.06
C ILE A 202 -6.39 -1.90 -2.63
N CYS A 203 -6.19 -3.19 -2.38
CA CYS A 203 -7.18 -4.08 -1.79
C CYS A 203 -6.81 -4.37 -0.33
N ARG A 204 -7.83 -4.44 0.51
CA ARG A 204 -7.70 -4.80 1.93
C ARG A 204 -8.78 -5.82 2.28
N ASP A 205 -8.47 -6.69 3.23
CA ASP A 205 -9.44 -7.54 3.88
C ASP A 205 -10.22 -6.79 4.96
N LEU A 206 -11.39 -7.32 5.33
CA LEU A 206 -12.19 -6.73 6.38
C LEU A 206 -11.48 -6.85 7.75
N PRO A 207 -11.64 -5.84 8.62
CA PRO A 207 -11.14 -5.90 9.98
C PRO A 207 -11.71 -7.11 10.73
N LYS A 208 -10.96 -7.65 11.70
CA LYS A 208 -11.43 -8.72 12.60
C LYS A 208 -12.70 -8.27 13.32
N VAL A 209 -13.64 -9.18 13.54
CA VAL A 209 -14.95 -8.89 14.18
C VAL A 209 -14.77 -8.17 15.52
N THR A 210 -13.78 -8.57 16.32
CA THR A 210 -13.41 -7.94 17.61
C THR A 210 -13.04 -6.47 17.48
N ASN A 211 -12.57 -6.03 16.32
CA ASN A 211 -12.19 -4.65 16.05
C ASN A 211 -13.33 -3.82 15.45
N ARG A 212 -14.40 -4.48 14.97
CA ARG A 212 -15.61 -3.82 14.43
C ARG A 212 -16.54 -3.30 15.54
N ALA A 213 -16.54 -3.95 16.71
CA ALA A 213 -17.52 -3.75 17.78
C ALA A 213 -17.22 -2.61 18.79
N LYS A 214 -16.41 -1.61 18.43
CA LYS A 214 -16.30 -0.35 19.22
C LYS A 214 -17.03 0.79 18.54
N GLU A 215 -18.26 0.53 18.08
CA GLU A 215 -19.27 1.59 18.06
C GLU A 215 -19.60 1.85 19.52
N GLU A 216 -19.09 2.96 20.07
CA GLU A 216 -19.67 3.48 21.31
C GLU A 216 -21.17 3.61 21.05
N GLU A 217 -21.99 2.88 21.82
CA GLU A 217 -23.39 3.25 21.98
C GLU A 217 -23.39 4.75 22.28
N ILE A 218 -23.80 5.57 21.32
CA ILE A 218 -24.14 6.95 21.60
C ILE A 218 -25.34 6.86 22.53
N GLN A 219 -25.09 6.83 23.84
CA GLN A 219 -26.12 7.08 24.83
C GLN A 219 -26.54 8.53 24.64
N LEU A 220 -27.57 8.72 23.81
CA LEU A 220 -28.30 9.97 23.71
C LEU A 220 -28.76 10.31 25.12
N LYS A 221 -28.13 11.32 25.73
CA LYS A 221 -28.63 11.89 26.98
C LYS A 221 -30.03 12.45 26.70
N PRO A 222 -31.04 12.13 27.53
CA PRO A 222 -32.36 12.72 27.38
C PRO A 222 -32.25 14.25 27.36
N ILE A 223 -32.99 14.88 26.45
CA ILE A 223 -33.13 16.33 26.41
C ILE A 223 -33.84 16.73 27.72
N PRO A 224 -33.30 17.65 28.54
CA PRO A 224 -33.99 18.13 29.72
C PRO A 224 -35.31 18.79 29.31
N GLU A 225 -36.41 18.38 29.92
CA GLU A 225 -37.68 19.10 29.80
C GLU A 225 -37.50 20.47 30.48
N GLU A 226 -37.67 21.54 29.71
CA GLU A 226 -37.70 22.91 30.24
C GLU A 226 -39.02 23.08 31.03
N ASN A 227 -38.89 23.46 32.31
CA ASN A 227 -40.00 23.92 33.16
C ASN A 227 -40.43 25.33 32.79
#